data_AF-A0A520BJ39-F1
#
_entry.id   AF-A0A520BJ39-F1
#
_cell.length_a   1.000
_cell.length_b   1.000
_cell.length_c   1.000
_cell.angle_alpha   90.00
_cell.angle_beta   90.00
_cell.angle_gamma   90.00
#
_symmetry.space_group_name_H-M   'P 1'
#
loop_
_entity.id
_entity.type
_entity.pdbx_description
1 polymer ?
#
loop_
_entity_poly.entity_id
_entity_poly.type
_entity_poly.pdbx_seq_one_letter_code
_entity_poly.pdbx_strand_id
1 'polypeptide(L)'
;MKKLFILLLLISVKVCAQNKTQPFKVLIEEVKGDLNKDGLPDLVKLTQDTMLDEAPYRLQVFFAQPGGKWKLIVSSDQVIAPQFPNGKDGYRGEASFESLTIKNNVLTISNQLIRGNFA
;
A
#
# COMPACT_ATOMS: atom_id res chain seq x y z
N MET A 1 -34.65 34.64 -35.47
CA MET A 1 -33.66 34.94 -34.40
C MET A 1 -33.76 34.06 -33.15
N LYS A 2 -34.80 33.22 -32.98
CA LYS A 2 -34.92 32.32 -31.81
C LYS A 2 -34.10 31.01 -31.88
N LYS A 3 -33.67 30.58 -33.07
CA LYS A 3 -32.94 29.30 -33.26
C LYS A 3 -31.43 29.40 -33.01
N LEU A 4 -30.86 30.61 -32.95
CA LEU A 4 -29.42 30.80 -32.70
C LEU A 4 -29.06 30.73 -31.21
N PHE A 5 -30.04 30.95 -30.32
CA PHE A 5 -29.82 30.97 -28.88
C PHE A 5 -29.64 29.57 -28.27
N ILE A 6 -30.14 28.53 -28.96
CA ILE A 6 -30.06 27.13 -28.48
C ILE A 6 -28.67 26.53 -28.72
N LEU A 7 -27.88 27.07 -29.67
CA LEU A 7 -26.55 26.56 -29.98
C LEU A 7 -25.48 26.95 -28.94
N LEU A 8 -25.72 28.01 -28.15
CA LEU A 8 -24.75 28.51 -27.18
C LEU A 8 -24.77 27.77 -25.83
N LEU A 9 -25.78 26.92 -25.58
CA LEU A 9 -25.92 26.19 -24.31
C LEU A 9 -25.12 24.87 -24.23
N LEU A 10 -24.37 24.53 -25.29
CA LEU A 10 -23.60 23.28 -25.36
C LEU A 10 -22.14 23.40 -24.92
N ILE A 11 -21.68 24.60 -24.56
CA ILE A 11 -20.28 24.82 -24.20
C ILE A 11 -20.16 24.99 -22.69
N SER A 12 -19.36 24.09 -22.08
CA SER A 12 -18.76 24.17 -20.74
C SER A 12 -19.46 23.49 -19.57
N VAL A 13 -19.81 22.20 -19.72
CA VAL A 13 -19.58 21.26 -18.60
C VAL A 13 -18.11 20.88 -18.58
N LYS A 14 -17.28 21.65 -17.86
CA LYS A 14 -15.98 21.13 -17.42
C LYS A 14 -16.26 20.05 -16.39
N VAL A 15 -16.26 18.80 -16.83
CA VAL A 15 -16.24 17.64 -15.94
C VAL A 15 -14.92 17.70 -15.17
N CYS A 16 -14.94 18.26 -13.96
CA CYS A 16 -13.87 18.03 -13.00
C CYS A 16 -13.99 16.57 -12.56
N ALA A 17 -13.26 15.69 -13.24
CA ALA A 17 -12.97 14.38 -12.69
C ALA A 17 -12.20 14.61 -11.39
N GLN A 18 -12.86 14.48 -10.24
CA GLN A 18 -12.17 14.45 -8.96
C GLN A 18 -11.30 13.19 -9.00
N ASN A 19 -10.00 13.37 -9.19
CA ASN A 19 -9.03 12.28 -9.05
C ASN A 19 -9.13 11.82 -7.59
N LYS A 20 -9.95 10.80 -7.32
CA LYS A 20 -9.96 10.12 -6.02
C LYS A 20 -8.54 9.60 -5.81
N THR A 21 -7.82 10.19 -4.87
CA THR A 21 -6.55 9.65 -4.41
C THR A 21 -6.82 8.23 -3.93
N GLN A 22 -6.15 7.26 -4.55
CA GLN A 22 -6.31 5.87 -4.15
C GLN A 22 -5.52 5.62 -2.85
N PRO A 23 -6.14 4.96 -1.85
CA PRO A 23 -5.43 4.57 -0.64
C PRO A 23 -4.32 3.56 -0.97
N PHE A 24 -3.29 3.48 -0.12
CA PHE A 24 -2.16 2.53 -0.25
C PHE A 24 -1.36 2.62 -1.55
N LYS A 25 -1.10 3.85 -2.03
CA LYS A 25 -0.38 4.10 -3.29
C LYS A 25 1.15 4.09 -3.15
N VAL A 26 1.68 4.38 -1.96
CA VAL A 26 3.13 4.49 -1.76
C VAL A 26 3.72 3.10 -1.59
N LEU A 27 4.62 2.68 -2.49
CA LEU A 27 5.37 1.44 -2.34
C LEU A 27 6.48 1.65 -1.31
N ILE A 28 6.49 0.80 -0.27
CA ILE A 28 7.50 0.81 0.78
C ILE A 28 8.57 -0.22 0.45
N GLU A 29 8.16 -1.46 0.21
CA GLU A 29 9.08 -2.54 -0.13
C GLU A 29 8.41 -3.59 -1.01
N GLU A 30 9.20 -4.22 -1.87
CA GLU A 30 8.80 -5.36 -2.69
C GLU A 30 9.86 -6.44 -2.58
N VAL A 31 9.45 -7.67 -2.26
CA VAL A 31 10.35 -8.83 -2.24
C VAL A 31 9.77 -9.97 -3.05
N LYS A 32 10.68 -10.78 -3.61
CA LYS A 32 10.34 -11.99 -4.35
C LYS A 32 11.04 -13.20 -3.75
N GLY A 33 10.37 -14.34 -3.85
CA GLY A 33 10.89 -15.62 -3.39
C GLY A 33 9.80 -16.67 -3.38
N ASP A 34 10.16 -17.93 -3.50
CA ASP A 34 9.22 -19.04 -3.58
C ASP A 34 8.66 -19.34 -2.17
N LEU A 35 7.42 -18.95 -1.85
CA LEU A 35 6.82 -19.15 -0.52
C LEU A 35 6.10 -20.50 -0.42
N ASN A 36 5.53 -20.97 -1.52
CA ASN A 36 4.72 -22.20 -1.56
C ASN A 36 5.50 -23.45 -2.05
N LYS A 37 6.78 -23.30 -2.39
CA LYS A 37 7.72 -24.35 -2.84
C LYS A 37 7.34 -24.96 -4.19
N ASP A 38 6.76 -24.18 -5.09
CA ASP A 38 6.42 -24.63 -6.44
C ASP A 38 7.50 -24.33 -7.50
N GLY A 39 8.61 -23.72 -7.08
CA GLY A 39 9.72 -23.33 -7.95
C GLY A 39 9.48 -22.04 -8.72
N LEU A 40 8.33 -21.38 -8.55
CA LEU A 40 8.05 -20.05 -9.09
C LEU A 40 8.31 -18.99 -8.01
N PRO A 41 8.97 -17.86 -8.34
CA PRO A 41 9.18 -16.82 -7.36
C PRO A 41 7.85 -16.14 -7.05
N ASP A 42 7.39 -16.20 -5.81
CA ASP A 42 6.22 -15.45 -5.33
C ASP A 42 6.57 -13.96 -5.14
N LEU A 43 5.57 -13.10 -4.98
CA LEU A 43 5.72 -11.65 -4.85
C LEU A 43 5.03 -11.18 -3.57
N VAL A 44 5.74 -10.41 -2.76
CA VAL A 44 5.16 -9.71 -1.61
C VAL A 44 5.39 -8.22 -1.76
N LYS A 45 4.31 -7.45 -1.63
CA LYS A 45 4.31 -5.99 -1.70
C LYS A 45 3.86 -5.41 -0.38
N LEU A 46 4.61 -4.42 0.08
CA LEU A 46 4.24 -3.58 1.19
C LEU A 46 3.98 -2.17 0.66
N THR A 47 2.76 -1.69 0.83
CA THR A 47 2.39 -0.32 0.48
C THR A 47 1.89 0.45 1.70
N GLN A 48 1.84 1.77 1.62
CA GLN A 48 1.39 2.64 2.69
C GLN A 48 0.35 3.64 2.20
N ASP A 49 -0.65 3.91 3.03
CA ASP A 49 -1.57 5.02 2.84
C ASP A 49 -1.09 6.24 3.62
N THR A 50 -0.35 7.13 2.96
CA THR A 50 0.17 8.35 3.58
C THR A 50 -0.88 9.47 3.73
N MET A 51 -2.09 9.28 3.18
CA MET A 51 -3.17 10.28 3.25
C MET A 51 -3.89 10.23 4.59
N LEU A 52 -3.97 9.02 5.18
CA LEU A 52 -4.44 8.85 6.55
C LEU A 52 -3.40 9.35 7.55
N ASP A 53 -3.88 9.79 8.70
CA ASP A 53 -3.02 10.33 9.73
C ASP A 53 -2.16 9.23 10.36
N GLU A 54 -2.72 8.04 10.54
CA GLU A 54 -2.00 6.91 11.13
C GLU A 54 -0.93 6.33 10.20
N ALA A 55 -1.01 6.66 8.91
CA ALA A 55 -0.19 6.14 7.83
C ALA A 55 -0.06 4.60 7.84
N PRO A 56 -1.18 3.85 7.74
CA PRO A 56 -1.19 2.39 7.84
C PRO A 56 -0.50 1.72 6.64
N TYR A 57 0.04 0.55 6.89
CA TYR A 57 0.64 -0.31 5.86
C TYR A 57 -0.36 -1.36 5.36
N ARG A 58 -0.19 -1.79 4.12
CA ARG A 58 -0.90 -2.93 3.51
C ARG A 58 0.13 -3.92 2.99
N LEU A 59 0.07 -5.15 3.52
CA LEU A 59 0.84 -6.27 3.03
C LEU A 59 -0.01 -7.06 2.04
N GLN A 60 0.54 -7.33 0.86
CA GLN A 60 -0.08 -8.19 -0.14
C GLN A 60 0.88 -9.29 -0.56
N VAL A 61 0.41 -10.54 -0.54
CA VAL A 61 1.16 -11.70 -1.00
C VAL A 61 0.48 -12.24 -2.25
N PHE A 62 1.27 -12.43 -3.30
CA PHE A 62 0.84 -12.94 -4.59
C PHE A 62 1.62 -14.21 -4.91
N PHE A 63 0.90 -15.30 -5.17
CA PHE A 63 1.51 -16.49 -5.72
C PHE A 63 1.68 -16.37 -7.22
N ALA A 64 2.84 -16.75 -7.72
CA ALA A 64 3.07 -16.86 -9.15
C ALA A 64 2.20 -17.98 -9.73
N GLN A 65 1.81 -17.81 -10.99
CA GLN A 65 1.11 -18.82 -11.75
C GLN A 65 1.88 -19.12 -13.04
N PRO A 66 1.75 -20.35 -13.59
CA PRO A 66 2.25 -20.65 -14.92
C PRO A 66 1.79 -19.61 -15.95
N GLY A 67 2.71 -19.15 -16.79
CA GLY A 67 2.45 -18.09 -17.76
C GLY A 67 2.65 -16.66 -17.24
N GLY A 68 3.30 -16.48 -16.08
CA GLY A 68 3.75 -15.18 -15.59
C GLY A 68 2.65 -14.31 -14.96
N LYS A 69 1.50 -14.91 -14.65
CA LYS A 69 0.42 -14.25 -13.92
C LYS A 69 0.64 -14.36 -12.41
N TRP A 70 -0.05 -13.49 -11.67
CA TRP A 70 0.01 -13.42 -10.22
C TRP A 70 -1.39 -13.57 -9.64
N LYS A 71 -1.55 -14.39 -8.60
CA LYS A 71 -2.78 -14.54 -7.85
C LYS A 71 -2.59 -13.95 -6.46
N LEU A 72 -3.37 -12.92 -6.11
CA LEU A 72 -3.42 -12.40 -4.74
C LEU A 72 -3.97 -13.49 -3.80
N ILE A 73 -3.21 -13.85 -2.77
CA ILE A 73 -3.61 -14.87 -1.79
C ILE A 73 -3.78 -14.32 -0.37
N VAL A 74 -3.09 -13.23 -0.03
CA VAL A 74 -3.27 -12.50 1.22
C VAL A 74 -3.25 -11.00 0.92
N SER A 75 -4.17 -10.26 1.53
CA SER A 75 -4.15 -8.80 1.61
C SER A 75 -4.59 -8.41 3.01
N SER A 76 -3.76 -7.68 3.75
CA SER A 76 -4.08 -7.27 5.12
C SER A 76 -3.40 -5.96 5.50
N ASP A 77 -4.13 -5.16 6.27
CA ASP A 77 -3.69 -3.86 6.77
C ASP A 77 -3.33 -3.91 8.26
N GLN A 78 -3.33 -5.12 8.84
CA GLN A 78 -3.17 -5.35 10.27
C GLN A 78 -1.90 -6.14 10.63
N VAL A 79 -1.14 -6.61 9.63
CA VAL A 79 0.09 -7.40 9.89
C VAL A 79 1.20 -6.54 10.48
N ILE A 80 1.25 -5.26 10.10
CA ILE A 80 2.24 -4.29 10.55
C ILE A 80 1.46 -3.12 11.16
N ALA A 81 1.85 -2.69 12.35
CA ALA A 81 1.25 -1.54 12.99
C ALA A 81 1.41 -0.28 12.11
N PRO A 82 0.44 0.66 12.12
CA PRO A 82 0.59 1.92 11.41
C PRO A 82 1.88 2.65 11.82
N GLN A 83 2.47 3.44 10.91
CA GLN A 83 3.69 4.19 11.22
C GLN A 83 3.47 5.17 12.39
N PHE A 84 2.27 5.72 12.48
CA PHE A 84 1.85 6.64 13.53
C PHE A 84 0.55 6.13 14.18
N PRO A 85 0.57 5.13 15.08
CA PRO A 85 -0.67 4.55 15.63
C PRO A 85 -1.60 5.55 16.33
N ASN A 86 -1.04 6.67 16.79
CA ASN A 86 -1.75 7.76 17.47
C ASN A 86 -1.84 9.04 16.62
N GLY A 87 -1.69 8.94 15.28
CA GLY A 87 -1.65 10.08 14.37
C GLY A 87 -0.29 10.75 14.23
N LYS A 88 -0.06 11.54 13.17
CA LYS A 88 1.25 12.18 12.86
C LYS A 88 1.67 13.20 13.89
N ASP A 89 0.70 13.80 14.58
CA ASP A 89 0.93 14.74 15.68
C ASP A 89 1.26 14.04 17.01
N GLY A 90 1.10 12.71 17.07
CA GLY A 90 1.49 11.87 18.19
C GLY A 90 2.96 11.42 18.14
N TYR A 91 3.42 10.76 19.21
CA TYR A 91 4.73 10.11 19.21
C TYR A 91 4.78 8.95 18.20
N ARG A 92 5.94 8.75 17.56
CA ARG A 92 6.20 7.55 16.73
C ARG A 92 5.89 6.29 17.53
N GLY A 93 5.25 5.31 16.89
CA GLY A 93 4.89 4.04 17.53
C GLY A 93 6.12 3.33 18.12
N GLU A 94 5.90 2.49 19.13
CA GLU A 94 6.98 1.77 19.86
C GLU A 94 7.83 0.87 18.96
N ALA A 95 7.24 0.39 17.86
CA ALA A 95 7.91 -0.41 16.85
C ALA A 95 7.70 0.23 15.47
N SER A 96 8.78 0.41 14.72
CA SER A 96 8.76 0.85 13.32
C SER A 96 9.14 -0.29 12.39
N PHE A 97 8.44 -0.42 11.27
CA PHE A 97 8.84 -1.31 10.19
C PHE A 97 10.29 -1.07 9.78
N GLU A 98 11.06 -2.15 9.65
CA GLU A 98 12.46 -2.11 9.24
C GLU A 98 12.66 -2.71 7.85
N SER A 99 12.22 -3.96 7.67
CA SER A 99 12.45 -4.68 6.42
C SER A 99 11.48 -5.84 6.23
N LEU A 100 11.27 -6.18 4.96
CA LEU A 100 10.57 -7.36 4.50
C LEU A 100 11.58 -8.28 3.80
N THR A 101 11.62 -9.57 4.13
CA THR A 101 12.51 -10.52 3.43
C THR A 101 11.85 -11.85 3.20
N ILE A 102 12.24 -12.53 2.12
CA ILE A 102 11.93 -13.95 1.91
C ILE A 102 13.24 -14.71 1.92
N LYS A 103 13.40 -15.60 2.90
CA LYS A 103 14.56 -16.49 3.01
C LYS A 103 14.07 -17.89 3.35
N ASN A 104 14.61 -18.90 2.68
CA ASN A 104 14.25 -20.30 2.88
C ASN A 104 12.72 -20.54 2.85
N ASN A 105 12.04 -19.92 1.86
CA ASN A 105 10.60 -20.00 1.67
C ASN A 105 9.75 -19.40 2.82
N VAL A 106 10.36 -18.60 3.71
CA VAL A 106 9.67 -17.93 4.83
C VAL A 106 9.67 -16.43 4.61
N LEU A 107 8.48 -15.83 4.64
CA LEU A 107 8.31 -14.38 4.72
C LEU A 107 8.60 -13.90 6.14
N THR A 108 9.61 -13.04 6.29
CA THR A 108 9.98 -12.42 7.57
C THR A 108 9.75 -10.92 7.49
N ILE A 109 9.06 -10.39 8.50
CA ILE A 109 8.89 -8.96 8.73
C ILE A 109 9.71 -8.60 9.96
N SER A 110 10.65 -7.67 9.81
CA SER A 110 11.44 -7.15 10.91
C SER A 110 10.93 -5.76 11.30
N ASN A 111 10.86 -5.51 12.60
CA ASN A 111 10.55 -4.20 13.16
C ASN A 111 11.68 -3.81 14.12
N GLN A 112 12.05 -2.53 14.10
CA GLN A 112 12.93 -1.95 15.10
C GLN A 112 12.11 -1.36 16.24
N LEU A 113 12.51 -1.64 17.47
CA LEU A 113 11.95 -0.99 18.64
C LEU A 113 12.62 0.36 18.84
N ILE A 114 11.82 1.41 19.08
CA ILE A 114 12.35 2.70 19.46
C ILE A 114 12.84 2.58 20.92
N ARG A 115 14.16 2.58 21.10
CA ARG A 115 14.76 2.55 22.44
C ARG A 115 14.49 3.88 23.14
N GLY A 116 13.73 3.86 24.22
CA GLY A 116 13.61 5.02 25.11
C GLY A 116 14.97 5.36 25.72
N ASN A 117 15.37 6.63 25.66
CA ASN A 117 16.45 7.12 26.49
C ASN A 117 15.87 7.28 27.90
N PHE A 118 16.16 6.34 28.80
CA PHE A 118 15.90 6.53 30.22
C PHE A 118 16.96 7.51 30.74
N ALA A 119 16.64 8.79 30.72
CA ALA A 119 17.39 9.83 31.42
C ALA A 119 16.85 9.97 32.85
#